data_AF-A0A7K2QL41-F1
#
_entry.id   AF-A0A7K2QL41-F1
#
_cell.length_a   1.000
_cell.length_b   1.000
_cell.length_c   1.000
_cell.angle_alpha   90.00
_cell.angle_beta   90.00
_cell.angle_gamma   90.00
#
_symmetry.space_group_name_H-M   'P 1'
#
loop_
_entity.id
_entity.type
_entity.pdbx_description
1 polymer ?
#
loop_
_entity_poly.entity_id
_entity_poly.type
_entity_poly.pdbx_seq_one_letter_code
_entity_poly.pdbx_strand_id
1 'polypeptide(L)'
;VAITERHGGDVPREHAQLLALPGIGEYTAAAVASFAYGQRHAVLDTNVRRVFARTTTGVEYPPNATTAAERRLARELLPEDEGTAARWAAASMELGALVCTAKSPDCARCPVAGLCAWRLAGKPAHDGPPRRGQTYAGTDRQVRGKLLAVLRDAVGPVPQAVLDTVWDEPVQRARALDGLVSDGLVEPLAAGLYRLPQGTAAATPSSPAASTPASPDTN
;
A
#
# COMPACT_ATOMS: atom_id res chain seq x y z
N VAL A 1 4.68 13.81 6.91
CA VAL A 1 4.68 13.99 8.37
C VAL A 1 5.40 12.82 9.05
N ALA A 2 4.83 11.61 9.13
CA ALA A 2 5.51 10.46 9.77
C ALA A 2 6.94 10.17 9.26
N ILE A 3 7.12 10.06 7.94
CA ILE A 3 8.43 9.78 7.33
C ILE A 3 9.41 10.93 7.52
N THR A 4 8.96 12.16 7.27
CA THR A 4 9.80 13.36 7.41
C THR A 4 10.23 13.61 8.86
N GLU A 5 9.33 13.43 9.82
CA GLU A 5 9.58 13.73 11.23
C GLU A 5 10.31 12.61 11.98
N ARG A 6 9.97 11.35 11.71
CA ARG A 6 10.53 10.20 12.45
C ARG A 6 11.63 9.45 11.73
N HIS A 7 11.74 9.63 10.41
CA HIS A 7 12.67 8.88 9.56
C HIS A 7 13.53 9.80 8.67
N GLY A 8 13.61 11.09 8.99
CA GLY A 8 14.51 12.03 8.30
C GLY A 8 14.16 12.29 6.84
N GLY A 9 12.93 11.95 6.41
CA GLY A 9 12.50 12.06 5.01
C GLY A 9 12.73 10.79 4.19
N ASP A 10 13.47 9.82 4.71
CA ASP A 10 13.72 8.55 4.03
C ASP A 10 12.64 7.53 4.39
N VAL A 11 12.14 6.82 3.37
CA VAL A 11 11.28 5.65 3.61
C VAL A 11 12.09 4.63 4.42
N PRO A 12 11.58 4.15 5.57
CA PRO A 12 12.32 3.22 6.40
C PRO A 12 12.51 1.87 5.69
N ARG A 13 13.68 1.26 5.88
CA ARG A 13 14.03 -0.03 5.27
C ARG A 13 13.45 -1.21 6.03
N GLU A 14 13.38 -1.10 7.36
CA GLU A 14 12.96 -2.22 8.20
C GLU A 14 11.46 -2.46 8.10
N HIS A 15 11.07 -3.71 7.85
CA HIS A 15 9.67 -4.11 7.73
C HIS A 15 8.82 -3.67 8.94
N ALA A 16 9.36 -3.79 10.16
CA ALA A 16 8.66 -3.38 11.38
C ALA A 16 8.39 -1.87 11.41
N GLN A 17 9.33 -1.06 10.91
CA GLN A 17 9.16 0.40 10.83
C GLN A 17 8.15 0.78 9.75
N LEU A 18 8.18 0.09 8.60
CA LEU A 18 7.18 0.25 7.54
C LEU A 18 5.78 -0.04 8.06
N LEU A 19 5.60 -1.14 8.80
CA LEU A 19 4.31 -1.53 9.38
C LEU A 19 3.80 -0.55 10.45
N ALA A 20 4.71 0.16 11.12
CA ALA A 20 4.35 1.19 12.11
C ALA A 20 3.91 2.53 11.47
N LEU A 21 4.03 2.67 10.14
CA LEU A 21 3.56 3.87 9.44
C LEU A 21 2.02 3.87 9.35
N PRO A 22 1.36 5.02 9.60
CA PRO A 22 -0.08 5.14 9.45
C PRO A 22 -0.54 4.73 8.04
N GLY A 23 -1.57 3.87 7.97
CA GLY A 23 -2.14 3.40 6.71
C GLY A 23 -1.33 2.31 5.98
N ILE A 24 -0.20 1.86 6.52
CA ILE A 24 0.61 0.79 5.93
C ILE A 24 0.30 -0.54 6.62
N GLY A 25 -0.35 -1.45 5.90
CA GLY A 25 -0.62 -2.81 6.36
C GLY A 25 0.46 -3.83 5.98
N GLU A 26 0.29 -5.07 6.45
CA GLU A 26 1.20 -6.22 6.21
C GLU A 26 1.63 -6.34 4.74
N TYR A 27 0.68 -6.27 3.81
CA TYR A 27 0.96 -6.33 2.37
C TYR A 27 1.91 -5.21 1.92
N THR A 28 1.58 -3.95 2.24
CA THR A 28 2.33 -2.79 1.74
C THR A 28 3.72 -2.74 2.37
N ALA A 29 3.85 -3.08 3.65
CA ALA A 29 5.14 -3.18 4.31
C ALA A 29 6.02 -4.25 3.66
N ALA A 30 5.49 -5.46 3.44
CA ALA A 30 6.20 -6.54 2.76
C ALA A 30 6.57 -6.16 1.32
N ALA A 31 5.67 -5.51 0.57
CA ALA A 31 5.92 -5.08 -0.79
C ALA A 31 7.03 -4.03 -0.88
N VAL A 32 7.04 -3.02 -0.01
CA VAL A 32 8.11 -2.02 0.02
C VAL A 32 9.44 -2.66 0.43
N ALA A 33 9.45 -3.45 1.51
CA ALA A 33 10.64 -4.14 1.98
C ALA A 33 11.25 -5.05 0.89
N SER A 34 10.40 -5.78 0.17
CA SER A 34 10.83 -6.69 -0.89
C SER A 34 11.24 -5.97 -2.17
N PHE A 35 10.38 -5.12 -2.72
CA PHE A 35 10.60 -4.53 -4.04
C PHE A 35 11.62 -3.39 -4.04
N ALA A 36 11.60 -2.55 -3.00
CA ALA A 36 12.49 -1.39 -2.94
C ALA A 36 13.82 -1.71 -2.27
N TYR A 37 13.80 -2.59 -1.25
CA TYR A 37 15.00 -2.89 -0.45
C TYR A 37 15.55 -4.29 -0.65
N GLY A 38 14.94 -5.11 -1.52
CA GLY A 38 15.46 -6.43 -1.86
C GLY A 38 15.37 -7.45 -0.74
N GLN A 39 14.59 -7.17 0.32
CA GLN A 39 14.50 -8.04 1.49
C GLN A 39 13.61 -9.26 1.23
N ARG A 40 13.89 -10.34 1.97
CA ARG A 40 13.10 -11.57 1.92
C ARG A 40 11.76 -11.45 2.66
N HIS A 41 10.73 -10.98 1.96
CA HIS A 41 9.34 -10.95 2.46
C HIS A 41 8.36 -11.54 1.45
N ALA A 42 7.38 -12.29 1.96
CA ALA A 42 6.29 -12.81 1.14
C ALA A 42 5.25 -11.71 0.87
N VAL A 43 5.05 -11.36 -0.40
CA VAL A 43 4.09 -10.34 -0.83
C VAL A 43 2.80 -11.02 -1.28
N LEU A 44 1.76 -10.98 -0.43
CA LEU A 44 0.48 -11.65 -0.65
C LEU A 44 -0.64 -10.68 -1.02
N ASP A 45 -0.75 -10.31 -2.30
CA ASP A 45 -1.95 -9.68 -2.83
C ASP A 45 -3.01 -10.73 -3.26
N THR A 46 -4.14 -10.27 -3.79
CA THR A 46 -5.21 -11.18 -4.26
C THR A 46 -4.79 -12.02 -5.48
N ASN A 47 -3.79 -11.58 -6.25
CA ASN A 47 -3.30 -12.28 -7.43
C ASN A 47 -2.34 -13.40 -7.06
N VAL A 48 -1.34 -13.12 -6.23
CA VAL A 48 -0.38 -14.08 -5.71
C VAL A 48 -1.09 -15.17 -4.91
N ARG A 49 -2.06 -14.80 -4.06
CA ARG A 49 -2.88 -15.78 -3.32
C ARG A 49 -3.61 -16.75 -4.25
N ARG A 50 -4.12 -16.28 -5.39
CA ARG A 50 -4.74 -17.14 -6.42
C ARG A 50 -3.72 -18.01 -7.13
N VAL A 51 -2.53 -17.48 -7.44
CA VAL A 51 -1.43 -18.27 -8.02
C VAL A 51 -1.08 -19.43 -7.08
N PHE A 52 -0.88 -19.17 -5.79
CA PHE A 52 -0.53 -20.22 -4.82
C PHE A 52 -1.67 -21.20 -4.61
N ALA A 53 -2.91 -20.74 -4.45
CA ALA A 53 -4.07 -21.63 -4.34
C ALA A 53 -4.18 -22.60 -5.53
N ARG A 54 -4.03 -22.10 -6.76
CA ARG A 54 -4.09 -22.95 -7.95
C ARG A 54 -2.89 -23.88 -8.06
N THR A 55 -1.68 -23.37 -7.81
CA THR A 55 -0.45 -24.13 -8.06
C THR A 55 -0.19 -25.19 -7.00
N THR A 56 -0.41 -24.89 -5.72
CA THR A 56 -0.01 -25.77 -4.62
C THR A 56 -1.17 -26.49 -3.96
N THR A 57 -2.34 -25.87 -3.81
CA THR A 57 -3.49 -26.49 -3.14
C THR A 57 -4.54 -27.04 -4.12
N GLY A 58 -4.41 -26.74 -5.42
CA GLY A 58 -5.27 -27.27 -6.46
C GLY A 58 -6.67 -26.66 -6.52
N VAL A 59 -6.91 -25.55 -5.83
CA VAL A 59 -8.23 -24.89 -5.77
C VAL A 59 -8.26 -23.63 -6.64
N GLU A 60 -9.42 -23.30 -7.21
CA GLU A 60 -9.54 -22.18 -8.13
C GLU A 60 -9.34 -20.82 -7.45
N TYR A 61 -9.91 -20.64 -6.25
CA TYR A 61 -9.87 -19.40 -5.48
C TYR A 61 -9.44 -19.64 -4.03
N PRO A 62 -8.59 -18.76 -3.47
CA PRO A 62 -8.28 -18.77 -2.04
C PRO A 62 -9.50 -18.34 -1.20
N PRO A 63 -9.46 -18.52 0.13
CA PRO A 63 -10.46 -17.95 1.05
C PRO A 63 -10.66 -16.44 0.88
N ASN A 64 -11.78 -15.89 1.37
CA ASN A 64 -12.06 -14.44 1.25
C ASN A 64 -11.00 -13.57 1.94
N ALA A 65 -10.66 -13.91 3.18
CA ALA A 65 -9.61 -13.25 3.95
C ALA A 65 -8.32 -14.06 3.92
N THR A 66 -7.18 -13.38 3.99
CA THR A 66 -5.87 -14.04 4.07
C THR A 66 -5.74 -14.81 5.39
N THR A 67 -5.57 -16.12 5.30
CA THR A 67 -5.47 -17.03 6.45
C THR A 67 -4.04 -17.22 6.94
N ALA A 68 -3.87 -17.77 8.14
CA ALA A 68 -2.55 -18.17 8.65
C ALA A 68 -1.91 -19.27 7.80
N ALA A 69 -2.72 -20.16 7.22
CA ALA A 69 -2.26 -21.22 6.32
C ALA A 69 -1.67 -20.64 5.02
N GLU A 70 -2.34 -19.66 4.41
CA GLU A 70 -1.81 -18.96 3.23
C GLU A 70 -0.49 -18.23 3.52
N ARG A 71 -0.38 -17.57 4.68
CA ARG A 71 0.87 -16.92 5.09
C ARG A 71 2.01 -17.92 5.29
N ARG A 72 1.71 -19.09 5.88
CA ARG A 72 2.70 -20.15 6.07
C ARG A 72 3.18 -20.71 4.74
N LEU A 73 2.25 -21.07 3.86
CA LEU A 73 2.56 -21.54 2.51
C LEU A 73 3.42 -20.54 1.74
N ALA A 74 3.09 -19.25 1.80
CA ALA A 74 3.86 -18.23 1.11
C ALA A 74 5.30 -18.12 1.60
N ARG A 75 5.54 -18.32 2.91
CA ARG A 75 6.89 -18.39 3.48
C ARG A 75 7.62 -19.66 3.07
N GLU A 76 6.94 -20.80 3.02
CA GLU A 76 7.51 -22.08 2.57
C GLU A 76 7.96 -22.03 1.10
N LEU A 77 7.25 -21.27 0.26
CA LEU A 77 7.59 -21.10 -1.16
C LEU A 77 8.69 -20.05 -1.41
N LEU A 78 8.98 -19.20 -0.43
CA LEU A 78 9.85 -18.04 -0.61
C LEU A 78 11.31 -18.50 -0.68
N PRO A 79 12.05 -18.19 -1.77
CA PRO A 79 13.48 -18.51 -1.88
C PRO A 79 14.28 -17.99 -0.67
N GLU A 80 15.30 -18.73 -0.22
CA GLU A 80 16.12 -18.34 0.94
C GLU A 80 17.03 -17.14 0.65
N ASP A 81 17.56 -17.04 -0.58
CA ASP A 81 18.36 -15.89 -1.01
C ASP A 81 17.48 -14.64 -1.17
N GLU A 82 17.83 -13.54 -0.52
CA GLU A 82 17.00 -12.33 -0.46
C GLU A 82 16.76 -11.71 -1.85
N GLY A 83 17.82 -11.57 -2.65
CA GLY A 83 17.70 -11.00 -4.00
C GLY A 83 16.81 -11.84 -4.91
N THR A 84 16.89 -13.17 -4.79
CA THR A 84 16.01 -14.10 -5.50
C THR A 84 14.59 -14.05 -4.96
N ALA A 85 14.40 -13.96 -3.64
CA ALA A 85 13.09 -13.83 -3.02
C ALA A 85 12.37 -12.55 -3.47
N ALA A 86 13.09 -11.42 -3.54
CA ALA A 86 12.54 -10.15 -3.99
C ALA A 86 12.10 -10.19 -5.47
N ARG A 87 12.96 -10.73 -6.34
CA ARG A 87 12.59 -10.97 -7.75
C ARG A 87 11.42 -11.93 -7.87
N TRP A 88 11.39 -12.98 -7.07
CA TRP A 88 10.30 -13.96 -7.06
C TRP A 88 8.99 -13.34 -6.60
N ALA A 89 8.99 -12.48 -5.58
CA ALA A 89 7.80 -11.77 -5.13
C ALA A 89 7.20 -10.92 -6.25
N ALA A 90 8.04 -10.11 -6.93
CA ALA A 90 7.60 -9.31 -8.08
C ALA A 90 7.10 -10.20 -9.24
N ALA A 91 7.84 -11.25 -9.59
CA ALA A 91 7.47 -12.17 -10.66
C ALA A 91 6.16 -12.92 -10.37
N SER A 92 5.91 -13.30 -9.11
CA SER A 92 4.67 -13.97 -8.69
C SER A 92 3.46 -13.03 -8.80
N MET A 93 3.63 -11.74 -8.49
CA MET A 93 2.61 -10.71 -8.65
C MET A 93 2.28 -10.51 -10.13
N GLU A 94 3.31 -10.37 -10.97
CA GLU A 94 3.15 -10.21 -12.42
C GLU A 94 2.50 -11.44 -13.07
N LEU A 95 2.94 -12.64 -12.67
CA LEU A 95 2.34 -13.90 -13.11
C LEU A 95 0.85 -13.93 -12.79
N GLY A 96 0.47 -13.53 -11.57
CA GLY A 96 -0.92 -13.45 -11.16
C GLY A 96 -1.71 -12.40 -11.95
N ALA A 97 -1.13 -11.23 -12.19
CA ALA A 97 -1.78 -10.12 -12.87
C ALA A 97 -2.01 -10.37 -14.37
N LEU A 98 -1.00 -10.90 -15.07
CA LEU A 98 -1.01 -10.96 -16.54
C LEU A 98 -1.35 -12.33 -17.12
N VAL A 99 -1.05 -13.41 -16.42
CA VAL A 99 -1.13 -14.78 -16.98
C VAL A 99 -2.16 -15.61 -16.21
N CYS A 100 -1.97 -15.78 -14.91
CA CYS A 100 -2.89 -16.53 -14.05
C CYS A 100 -4.06 -15.65 -13.60
N THR A 101 -4.77 -15.03 -14.55
CA THR A 101 -5.89 -14.13 -14.26
C THR A 101 -7.08 -14.88 -13.64
N ALA A 102 -7.99 -14.16 -12.98
CA ALA A 102 -9.11 -14.77 -12.28
C ALA A 102 -10.06 -15.55 -13.22
N LYS A 103 -10.56 -14.89 -14.28
CA LYS A 103 -11.60 -15.44 -15.16
C LYS A 103 -11.06 -16.29 -16.31
N SER A 104 -9.97 -15.86 -16.96
CA SER A 104 -9.47 -16.47 -18.20
C SER A 104 -7.95 -16.57 -18.16
N PRO A 105 -7.41 -17.47 -17.32
CA PRO A 105 -5.96 -17.61 -17.20
C PRO A 105 -5.35 -18.20 -18.47
N ASP A 106 -4.24 -17.62 -18.92
CA ASP A 106 -3.47 -18.09 -20.06
C ASP A 106 -2.50 -19.21 -19.62
N CYS A 107 -3.07 -20.40 -19.37
CA CYS A 107 -2.29 -21.54 -18.91
C CYS A 107 -1.27 -22.05 -19.93
N ALA A 108 -1.41 -21.71 -21.22
CA ALA A 108 -0.44 -22.11 -22.25
C ALA A 108 0.86 -21.30 -22.10
N ARG A 109 0.77 -20.03 -21.71
CA ARG A 109 1.92 -19.15 -21.45
C ARG A 109 2.42 -19.16 -20.01
N CYS A 110 1.78 -19.94 -19.12
CA CYS A 110 2.16 -19.99 -17.72
C CYS A 110 3.47 -20.80 -17.53
N PRO A 111 4.55 -20.19 -17.00
CA PRO A 111 5.85 -20.85 -16.85
C PRO A 111 5.83 -22.03 -15.86
N VAL A 112 4.82 -22.08 -14.98
CA VAL A 112 4.64 -23.14 -13.97
C VAL A 112 3.45 -24.05 -14.29
N ALA A 113 2.96 -24.06 -15.54
CA ALA A 113 1.80 -24.87 -15.94
C ALA A 113 1.99 -26.38 -15.71
N GLY A 114 3.23 -26.87 -15.84
CA GLY A 114 3.59 -28.27 -15.59
C GLY A 114 3.55 -28.66 -14.11
N LEU A 115 3.58 -27.69 -13.20
CA LEU A 115 3.60 -27.90 -11.75
C LEU A 115 2.25 -27.56 -11.08
N CYS A 116 1.32 -26.97 -11.82
CA CYS A 116 0.11 -26.39 -11.26
C CYS A 116 -0.93 -27.47 -10.94
N ALA A 117 -1.13 -27.76 -9.65
CA ALA A 117 -2.08 -28.78 -9.17
C ALA A 117 -3.50 -28.59 -9.73
N TRP A 118 -4.02 -27.36 -9.75
CA TRP A 118 -5.37 -27.06 -10.27
C TRP A 118 -5.48 -27.34 -11.76
N ARG A 119 -4.44 -27.00 -12.54
CA ARG A 119 -4.41 -27.31 -13.97
C ARG A 119 -4.32 -28.81 -14.22
N LEU A 120 -3.44 -29.51 -13.49
CA LEU A 120 -3.25 -30.94 -13.61
C LEU A 120 -4.51 -31.73 -13.22
N ALA A 121 -5.32 -31.20 -12.30
CA ALA A 121 -6.63 -31.73 -11.94
C ALA A 121 -7.74 -31.40 -12.95
N GLY A 122 -7.43 -30.80 -14.11
CA GLY A 122 -8.42 -30.47 -15.14
C GLY A 122 -9.18 -29.15 -14.90
N LYS A 123 -8.65 -28.24 -14.07
CA LYS A 123 -9.25 -26.94 -13.73
C LYS A 123 -10.66 -27.06 -13.11
N PRO A 124 -10.82 -27.80 -12.00
CA PRO A 124 -12.12 -27.90 -11.34
C PRO A 124 -12.66 -26.51 -10.99
N ALA A 125 -13.94 -26.29 -11.27
CA ALA A 125 -14.62 -25.03 -11.00
C ALA A 125 -14.84 -24.84 -9.49
N HIS A 126 -14.89 -23.59 -9.05
CA HIS A 126 -15.28 -23.24 -7.69
C HIS A 126 -16.73 -23.64 -7.41
N ASP A 127 -16.92 -24.36 -6.30
CA ASP A 127 -18.18 -24.87 -5.77
C ASP A 127 -18.87 -23.90 -4.78
N GLY A 128 -18.22 -22.79 -4.44
CA GLY A 128 -18.73 -21.77 -3.52
C GLY A 128 -19.56 -20.66 -4.20
N PRO A 129 -20.06 -19.69 -3.41
CA PRO A 129 -20.83 -18.58 -3.94
C PRO A 129 -20.00 -17.76 -4.96
N PRO A 130 -20.66 -17.13 -5.95
CA PRO A 130 -19.96 -16.32 -6.94
C PRO A 130 -19.10 -15.24 -6.29
N ARG A 131 -17.81 -15.20 -6.64
CA ARG A 131 -16.90 -14.12 -6.21
C ARG A 131 -17.26 -12.84 -6.95
N ARG A 132 -18.08 -11.99 -6.34
CA ARG A 132 -18.39 -10.65 -6.85
C ARG A 132 -17.34 -9.66 -6.36
N GLY A 133 -16.58 -9.11 -7.29
CA GLY A 133 -15.74 -7.94 -6.98
C GLY A 133 -16.62 -6.72 -6.74
N GLN A 134 -16.28 -5.89 -5.75
CA GLN A 134 -16.89 -4.58 -5.61
C GLN A 134 -16.48 -3.71 -6.79
N THR A 135 -17.43 -3.08 -7.47
CA THR A 135 -17.13 -2.06 -8.48
C THR A 135 -16.49 -0.86 -7.80
N TYR A 136 -15.52 -0.22 -8.45
CA TYR A 136 -14.90 1.01 -7.92
C TYR A 136 -15.93 2.15 -7.76
N ALA A 137 -16.85 2.25 -8.73
CA ALA A 137 -17.93 3.23 -8.70
C ALA A 137 -18.82 3.06 -7.46
N GLY A 138 -19.07 4.16 -6.76
CA GLY A 138 -19.91 4.20 -5.55
C GLY A 138 -19.19 3.82 -4.26
N THR A 139 -17.88 3.57 -4.28
CA THR A 139 -17.12 3.18 -3.08
C THR A 139 -16.58 4.38 -2.31
N ASP A 140 -16.40 4.22 -1.00
CA ASP A 140 -15.74 5.24 -0.17
C ASP A 140 -14.34 5.57 -0.70
N ARG A 141 -13.63 4.60 -1.29
CA ARG A 141 -12.34 4.83 -1.94
C ARG A 141 -12.45 5.82 -3.09
N GLN A 142 -13.51 5.76 -3.89
CA GLN A 142 -13.76 6.73 -4.96
C GLN A 142 -14.00 8.12 -4.38
N VAL A 143 -14.89 8.23 -3.38
CA VAL A 143 -15.25 9.50 -2.74
C VAL A 143 -14.01 10.16 -2.12
N ARG A 144 -13.23 9.39 -1.35
CA ARG A 144 -11.96 9.84 -0.77
C ARG A 144 -10.99 10.36 -1.83
N GLY A 145 -10.86 9.64 -2.94
CA GLY A 145 -9.99 10.05 -4.05
C GLY A 145 -10.40 11.39 -4.66
N LYS A 146 -11.71 11.63 -4.82
CA LYS A 146 -12.22 12.91 -5.33
C LYS A 146 -12.02 14.06 -4.33
N LEU A 147 -12.25 13.83 -3.03
CA LEU A 147 -12.00 14.82 -1.98
C LEU A 147 -10.52 15.23 -1.95
N LEU A 148 -9.62 14.24 -2.00
CA LEU A 148 -8.17 14.49 -2.06
C LEU A 148 -7.74 15.21 -3.33
N ALA A 149 -8.43 15.03 -4.47
CA ALA A 149 -8.14 15.76 -5.69
C ALA A 149 -8.42 17.26 -5.52
N VAL A 150 -9.60 17.61 -4.97
CA VAL A 150 -9.93 19.02 -4.66
C VAL A 150 -8.90 19.66 -3.74
N LEU A 151 -8.51 18.97 -2.67
CA LEU A 151 -7.53 19.48 -1.71
C LEU A 151 -6.13 19.62 -2.30
N ARG A 152 -5.77 18.80 -3.29
CA ARG A 152 -4.48 18.86 -3.99
C ARG A 152 -4.40 20.01 -4.99
N ASP A 153 -5.51 20.28 -5.67
CA ASP A 153 -5.58 21.32 -6.71
C ASP A 153 -5.81 22.72 -6.10
N ALA A 154 -6.18 22.79 -4.82
CA ALA A 154 -6.36 24.03 -4.10
C ALA A 154 -5.02 24.67 -3.68
N VAL A 155 -4.93 26.00 -3.81
CA VAL A 155 -3.75 26.79 -3.43
C VAL A 155 -3.69 27.02 -1.90
N GLY A 156 -4.81 26.85 -1.20
CA GLY A 156 -4.93 27.06 0.25
C GLY A 156 -6.02 26.20 0.87
N PRO A 157 -6.35 26.43 2.16
CA PRO A 157 -7.41 25.69 2.83
C PRO A 157 -8.75 25.78 2.09
N VAL A 158 -9.42 24.64 1.97
CA VAL A 158 -10.67 24.44 1.24
C VAL A 158 -11.85 24.46 2.22
N PRO A 159 -12.86 25.33 2.02
CA PRO A 159 -14.08 25.30 2.81
C PRO A 159 -14.87 24.00 2.65
N GLN A 160 -15.54 23.56 3.72
CA GLN A 160 -16.42 22.38 3.71
C GLN A 160 -17.44 22.43 2.57
N ALA A 161 -18.01 23.61 2.30
CA ALA A 161 -18.99 23.80 1.23
C ALA A 161 -18.45 23.41 -0.16
N VAL A 162 -17.15 23.55 -0.42
CA VAL A 162 -16.52 23.12 -1.68
C VAL A 162 -16.35 21.60 -1.71
N LEU A 163 -15.98 20.99 -0.58
CA LEU A 163 -15.92 19.53 -0.47
C LEU A 163 -17.32 18.91 -0.59
N ASP A 164 -18.35 19.62 -0.15
CA ASP A 164 -19.73 19.15 -0.18
C ASP A 164 -20.28 18.95 -1.60
N THR A 165 -19.72 19.62 -2.61
CA THR A 165 -20.14 19.46 -4.01
C THR A 165 -19.47 18.29 -4.73
N VAL A 166 -18.54 17.57 -4.08
CA VAL A 166 -17.71 16.52 -4.72
C VAL A 166 -18.49 15.22 -4.94
N TRP A 167 -19.49 14.98 -4.11
CA TRP A 167 -20.25 13.74 -4.10
C TRP A 167 -21.66 13.98 -3.60
N ASP A 168 -22.66 13.46 -4.31
CA ASP A 168 -24.07 13.79 -4.04
C ASP A 168 -24.58 13.19 -2.73
N GLU A 169 -24.04 12.04 -2.30
CA GLU A 169 -24.52 11.33 -1.11
C GLU A 169 -23.85 11.84 0.18
N PRO A 170 -24.54 12.61 1.04
CA PRO A 170 -23.90 13.37 2.12
C PRO A 170 -23.30 12.50 3.21
N VAL A 171 -23.99 11.41 3.59
CA VAL A 171 -23.53 10.50 4.65
C VAL A 171 -22.25 9.79 4.24
N GLN A 172 -22.18 9.34 3.00
CA GLN A 172 -20.98 8.68 2.46
C GLN A 172 -19.81 9.65 2.35
N ARG A 173 -20.08 10.88 1.89
CA ARG A 173 -19.08 11.94 1.77
C ARG A 173 -18.49 12.33 3.11
N ALA A 174 -19.33 12.55 4.13
CA ALA A 174 -18.89 12.86 5.48
C ALA A 174 -18.02 11.73 6.04
N ARG A 175 -18.50 10.47 5.98
CA ARG A 175 -17.72 9.30 6.42
C ARG A 175 -16.38 9.17 5.69
N ALA A 176 -16.34 9.45 4.39
CA ALA A 176 -15.11 9.44 3.60
C ALA A 176 -14.12 10.52 4.05
N LEU A 177 -14.61 11.74 4.30
CA LEU A 177 -13.81 12.86 4.79
C LEU A 177 -13.29 12.60 6.22
N ASP A 178 -14.14 12.12 7.12
CA ASP A 178 -13.76 11.75 8.50
C ASP A 178 -12.69 10.67 8.51
N GLY A 179 -12.83 9.66 7.62
CA GLY A 179 -11.81 8.65 7.44
C GLY A 179 -10.48 9.23 6.98
N LEU A 180 -10.48 10.20 6.06
CA LEU A 180 -9.25 10.87 5.62
C LEU A 180 -8.59 11.67 6.75
N VAL A 181 -9.38 12.31 7.61
CA VAL A 181 -8.89 13.02 8.79
C VAL A 181 -8.29 12.04 9.80
N SER A 182 -8.99 10.94 10.10
CA SER A 182 -8.50 9.90 11.02
C SER A 182 -7.20 9.26 10.52
N ASP A 183 -7.04 9.11 9.21
CA ASP A 183 -5.82 8.57 8.59
C ASP A 183 -4.67 9.60 8.52
N GLY A 184 -4.90 10.85 8.94
CA GLY A 184 -3.92 11.93 8.87
C GLY A 184 -3.60 12.37 7.44
N LEU A 185 -4.51 12.12 6.49
CA LEU A 185 -4.38 12.52 5.08
C LEU A 185 -5.01 13.88 4.80
N VAL A 186 -5.85 14.38 5.71
CA VAL A 186 -6.50 15.69 5.65
C VAL A 186 -6.49 16.30 7.06
N GLU A 187 -6.19 17.58 7.17
CA GLU A 187 -6.23 18.32 8.43
C GLU A 187 -7.46 19.23 8.46
N PRO A 188 -8.36 19.09 9.45
CA PRO A 188 -9.40 20.07 9.72
C PRO A 188 -8.78 21.30 10.39
N LEU A 189 -9.23 22.48 9.98
CA LEU A 189 -8.85 23.77 10.56
C LEU A 189 -10.07 24.45 11.19
N ALA A 190 -9.84 25.59 11.83
CA ALA A 190 -10.92 26.44 12.32
C ALA A 190 -11.88 26.86 11.18
N ALA A 191 -13.12 27.17 11.56
CA ALA A 191 -14.17 27.67 10.66
C ALA A 191 -14.54 26.72 9.49
N GLY A 192 -14.40 25.40 9.67
CA GLY A 192 -14.83 24.42 8.66
C GLY A 192 -13.96 24.41 7.40
N LEU A 193 -12.68 24.75 7.54
CA LEU A 193 -11.69 24.67 6.47
C LEU A 193 -10.91 23.35 6.58
N TYR A 194 -10.47 22.82 5.44
CA TYR A 194 -9.69 21.59 5.35
C TYR A 194 -8.48 21.81 4.48
N ARG A 195 -7.36 21.14 4.78
CA ARG A 195 -6.16 21.19 3.93
C ARG A 195 -5.46 19.85 3.89
N LEU A 196 -4.54 19.68 2.94
CA LEU A 196 -3.56 18.59 3.03
C LEU A 196 -2.57 18.86 4.18
N PRO A 197 -2.04 17.82 4.83
CA PRO A 197 -1.03 17.97 5.86
C PRO A 197 0.19 18.71 5.33
N GLN A 198 0.62 19.74 6.03
CA GLN A 198 1.88 20.40 5.72
C GLN A 198 2.98 19.75 6.54
N GLY A 199 4.05 19.29 5.88
CA GLY A 199 5.24 18.87 6.59
C GLY A 199 5.67 20.01 7.51
N THR A 200 5.96 19.71 8.77
CA THR A 200 6.63 20.66 9.66
C THR A 200 7.91 21.08 8.94
N ALA A 201 7.96 22.33 8.46
CA ALA A 201 9.24 22.93 8.14
C ALA A 201 10.03 22.90 9.44
N ALA A 202 11.03 22.02 9.52
CA ALA A 202 11.95 22.01 10.64
C ALA A 202 12.42 23.45 10.85
N ALA A 203 12.14 24.02 12.03
CA ALA A 203 12.66 25.32 12.38
C ALA A 203 14.17 25.24 12.23
N THR A 204 14.72 25.94 11.23
CA THR A 204 16.15 26.12 11.07
C THR A 204 16.67 26.66 12.40
N PRO A 205 17.55 25.94 13.13
CA PRO A 205 18.16 26.54 14.30
C PRO A 205 18.98 27.75 13.82
N SER A 206 18.59 28.94 14.27
CA SER A 206 19.34 30.16 14.04
C SER A 206 20.74 29.96 14.59
N SER A 207 21.73 29.97 13.70
CA SER A 207 23.14 29.94 14.05
C SER A 207 23.46 31.09 15.02
N PRO A 208 24.06 30.83 16.20
CA PRO A 208 24.51 31.91 17.07
C PRO A 208 25.67 32.64 16.39
N ALA A 209 25.55 33.97 16.35
CA ALA A 209 26.52 34.88 15.79
C ALA A 209 27.94 34.65 16.31
N ALA A 210 28.90 34.88 15.41
CA ALA A 210 30.33 34.76 15.60
C ALA A 210 30.85 35.46 16.87
N SER A 211 31.68 34.75 17.64
CA SER A 211 32.64 35.35 18.57
C SER A 211 33.97 35.53 17.83
N THR A 212 34.31 36.79 17.59
CA THR A 212 35.64 37.24 17.16
C THR A 212 36.67 36.95 18.25
N PRO A 213 37.80 36.27 17.99
CA PRO A 213 38.93 36.32 18.90
C PRO A 213 39.77 37.57 18.63
N ALA A 214 39.98 38.34 19.70
CA ALA A 214 40.93 39.45 19.74
C ALA A 214 42.37 38.94 19.62
N SER A 215 43.15 39.56 18.73
CA SER A 215 44.58 39.85 18.94
C SER A 215 44.67 41.31 19.41
N PRO A 216 45.66 41.74 20.21
CA PRO A 216 47.08 41.40 20.02
C PRO A 216 47.92 41.29 21.33
N ASP A 217 49.21 40.96 21.16
CA ASP A 217 50.40 41.55 21.84
C ASP A 217 51.47 40.53 22.30
N THR A 218 52.61 40.65 21.61
CA THR A 218 54.02 40.55 22.05
C THR A 218 54.37 39.96 23.42
N ASN A 219 55.17 38.88 23.41
CA ASN A 219 56.60 38.89 23.74
C ASN A 219 57.27 37.62 23.20
#